data_AF-A0A0S7XDH9-F1
#
_entry.id   AF-A0A0S7XDH9-F1
#
_cell.length_a   1.000
_cell.length_b   1.000
_cell.length_c   1.000
_cell.angle_alpha   90.00
_cell.angle_beta   90.00
_cell.angle_gamma   90.00
#
_symmetry.space_group_name_H-M   'P 1'
#
loop_
_entity.id
_entity.type
_entity.pdbx_description
1 polymer ?
#
loop_
_entity_poly.entity_id
_entity_poly.type
_entity_poly.pdbx_seq_one_letter_code
_entity_poly.pdbx_strand_id
1 'polypeptide(L)'
;MFGTWVKVHPLLAVLLLLCAVPTVDAANFPVESSGDIEFEVDCASFLGPEGSVEEEFYIRVHSDQLNFEKNSSGVGEAHVMLTVVFVDALGDDYRREAKEFRLSMQDDPGDEDWHIVMVRYPITPRAKSARIILEDLRARKRGIMYLFTKERRKGEAVGDLEASFPLPGRLSLSDIQFAWSIGSGESASFFKTGLDVIPNPSRSYGLRRPSLFAYLEVYDQTELSLREGRVYYVVDVSILNAEREVVLTDKENVVSSADEWVHTLGLDLSELPGGSYWLRAEVSRADGSTRATREREFNILWYDASWQKSDQDILDEAALFLDIDQLKEFRRLASGERESYLEGFWKEHDPTRGTARNETKEEFYRRVAYANANFSFLQKGILTDRGRIYVKYGEPDLVEKQVVPTTGGAADVVVDEFIGRENIEPRIERKLGGRDKRSYEVWLYNLRGRPLFESRERTMTQTLGMKFVFVDDTGVGNFILEYSTDYSKYR
;
A
#
# COMPACT_ATOMS: atom_id res chain seq x y z
N MET A 1 -5.29 65.10 17.14
CA MET A 1 -4.55 64.25 18.09
C MET A 1 -5.41 63.03 18.41
N PHE A 2 -4.78 61.90 18.73
CA PHE A 2 -5.34 60.54 18.85
C PHE A 2 -5.28 59.72 17.54
N GLY A 3 -4.11 59.15 17.29
CA GLY A 3 -3.94 57.94 16.48
C GLY A 3 -3.44 56.83 17.39
N THR A 4 -4.26 55.81 17.61
CA THR A 4 -3.87 54.57 18.28
C THR A 4 -3.30 53.61 17.23
N TRP A 5 -1.98 53.48 17.22
CA TRP A 5 -1.27 52.46 16.43
C TRP A 5 -1.34 51.13 17.19
N VAL A 6 -2.21 50.22 16.73
CA VAL A 6 -2.16 48.81 17.12
C VAL A 6 -1.01 48.18 16.34
N LYS A 7 0.10 47.88 17.02
CA LYS A 7 1.16 47.01 16.49
C LYS A 7 0.59 45.58 16.41
N VAL A 8 0.34 45.11 15.20
CA VAL A 8 0.07 43.69 14.93
C VAL A 8 1.42 42.96 15.06
N HIS A 9 1.50 42.03 16.01
CA HIS A 9 2.66 41.16 16.22
C HIS A 9 2.84 40.19 15.03
N PRO A 10 4.09 39.89 14.62
CA PRO A 10 4.36 38.87 13.60
C PRO A 10 4.35 37.49 14.27
N LEU A 11 3.16 36.96 14.53
CA LEU A 11 2.94 35.60 15.03
C LEU A 11 1.70 35.04 14.34
N LEU A 12 1.78 34.92 13.01
CA LEU A 12 0.74 34.26 12.19
C LEU A 12 1.28 33.89 10.80
N ALA A 13 2.51 33.40 10.75
CA ALA A 13 3.05 32.70 9.60
C ALA A 13 3.65 31.40 10.13
N VAL A 14 3.29 30.27 9.51
CA VAL A 14 3.61 28.90 9.92
C VAL A 14 2.68 28.29 10.98
N LEU A 15 1.37 28.37 10.75
CA LEU A 15 0.47 27.27 11.12
C LEU A 15 -0.78 27.26 10.21
N LEU A 16 -0.51 27.22 8.92
CA LEU A 16 -1.43 26.74 7.89
C LEU A 16 -0.67 25.64 7.14
N LEU A 17 -0.33 24.56 7.86
CA LEU A 17 -0.38 23.26 7.20
C LEU A 17 -1.86 23.08 6.91
N LEU A 18 -2.24 23.47 5.70
CA LEU A 18 -3.40 22.94 5.03
C LEU A 18 -3.48 21.46 5.42
N CYS A 19 -4.59 21.06 6.05
CA CYS A 19 -5.13 19.75 5.79
C CYS A 19 -5.44 19.71 4.28
N ALA A 20 -4.41 19.66 3.45
CA ALA A 20 -4.51 19.01 2.19
C ALA A 20 -4.79 17.57 2.59
N VAL A 21 -6.06 17.18 2.52
CA VAL A 21 -6.36 15.79 2.20
C VAL A 21 -5.39 15.47 1.07
N PRO A 22 -4.45 14.53 1.24
CA PRO A 22 -3.56 14.19 0.15
C PRO A 22 -4.49 13.90 -1.03
N THR A 23 -4.42 14.74 -2.07
CA THR A 23 -4.97 14.34 -3.36
C THR A 23 -4.16 13.11 -3.67
N VAL A 24 -4.78 11.94 -3.54
CA VAL A 24 -4.17 10.69 -3.99
C VAL A 24 -3.91 10.94 -5.47
N ASP A 25 -2.65 11.22 -5.81
CA ASP A 25 -2.24 11.33 -7.20
C ASP A 25 -2.64 10.01 -7.84
N ALA A 26 -3.40 10.08 -8.93
CA ALA A 26 -3.87 8.88 -9.59
C ALA A 26 -2.65 8.07 -10.06
N ALA A 27 -2.68 6.76 -9.76
CA ALA A 27 -1.67 5.80 -10.16
C ALA A 27 -2.30 4.77 -11.11
N ASN A 28 -1.51 4.07 -11.91
CA ASN A 28 -2.05 2.96 -12.70
C ASN A 28 -2.43 1.81 -11.78
N PHE A 29 -3.57 1.16 -12.05
CA PHE A 29 -3.94 -0.07 -11.35
C PHE A 29 -2.86 -1.17 -11.54
N PRO A 30 -2.60 -2.03 -10.53
CA PRO A 30 -3.33 -2.11 -9.28
C PRO A 30 -2.92 -1.00 -8.30
N VAL A 31 -3.85 -0.59 -7.43
CA VAL A 31 -3.61 0.43 -6.41
C VAL A 31 -4.06 -0.04 -5.03
N GLU A 32 -3.34 0.37 -4.00
CA GLU A 32 -3.76 0.20 -2.61
C GLU A 32 -4.59 1.40 -2.14
N SER A 33 -5.54 1.13 -1.25
CA SER A 33 -6.33 2.16 -0.60
C SER A 33 -5.57 2.87 0.51
N SER A 34 -5.95 4.11 0.78
CA SER A 34 -5.62 4.84 2.00
C SER A 34 -6.85 4.96 2.90
N GLY A 35 -6.67 5.09 4.22
CA GLY A 35 -7.76 5.35 5.17
C GLY A 35 -7.84 4.35 6.31
N ASP A 36 -9.05 4.14 6.84
CA ASP A 36 -9.28 3.26 7.99
C ASP A 36 -9.40 1.77 7.62
N ILE A 37 -9.59 1.46 6.34
CA ILE A 37 -9.73 0.11 5.79
C ILE A 37 -8.69 -0.01 4.68
N GLU A 38 -7.76 -0.93 4.82
CA GLU A 38 -6.76 -1.24 3.80
C GLU A 38 -7.32 -2.30 2.83
N PHE A 39 -7.29 -2.02 1.54
CA PHE A 39 -7.70 -2.93 0.46
C PHE A 39 -6.89 -2.66 -0.82
N GLU A 40 -6.80 -3.66 -1.68
CA GLU A 40 -6.17 -3.60 -3.00
C GLU A 40 -7.25 -3.54 -4.08
N VAL A 41 -7.00 -2.82 -5.16
CA VAL A 41 -7.89 -2.79 -6.33
C VAL A 41 -7.10 -3.01 -7.60
N ASP A 42 -7.66 -3.83 -8.50
CA ASP A 42 -7.29 -3.86 -9.91
C ASP A 42 -8.54 -3.68 -10.78
N CYS A 43 -8.35 -3.44 -12.07
CA CYS A 43 -9.42 -3.40 -13.04
C CYS A 43 -9.06 -4.06 -14.38
N ALA A 44 -10.03 -4.34 -15.23
CA ALA A 44 -9.82 -4.76 -16.61
C ALA A 44 -11.00 -4.34 -17.50
N SER A 45 -10.69 -3.80 -18.69
CA SER A 45 -11.67 -3.46 -19.72
C SER A 45 -12.02 -4.67 -20.60
N PHE A 46 -13.32 -4.84 -20.86
CA PHE A 46 -13.88 -5.82 -21.81
C PHE A 46 -14.92 -5.18 -22.72
N LEU A 47 -15.21 -5.84 -23.84
CA LEU A 47 -16.32 -5.48 -24.71
C LEU A 47 -17.65 -5.79 -24.00
N GLY A 48 -18.50 -4.78 -23.91
CA GLY A 48 -19.85 -4.87 -23.38
C GLY A 48 -20.92 -4.97 -24.47
N PRO A 49 -22.20 -5.04 -24.05
CA PRO A 49 -23.33 -5.04 -24.96
C PRO A 49 -23.32 -3.81 -25.87
N GLU A 50 -23.80 -3.96 -27.10
CA GLU A 50 -23.94 -2.86 -28.07
C GLU A 50 -22.62 -2.12 -28.38
N GLY A 51 -21.47 -2.75 -28.12
CA GLY A 51 -20.16 -2.17 -28.36
C GLY A 51 -19.71 -1.19 -27.27
N SER A 52 -20.35 -1.18 -26.10
CA SER A 52 -19.83 -0.45 -24.93
C SER A 52 -18.51 -1.05 -24.46
N VAL A 53 -17.74 -0.30 -23.67
CA VAL A 53 -16.64 -0.87 -22.89
C VAL A 53 -17.12 -1.02 -21.47
N GLU A 54 -16.98 -2.21 -20.91
CA GLU A 54 -17.28 -2.50 -19.52
C GLU A 54 -15.98 -2.60 -18.74
N GLU A 55 -15.87 -1.81 -17.67
CA GLU A 55 -14.75 -1.90 -16.74
C GLU A 55 -15.16 -2.79 -15.58
N GLU A 56 -14.39 -3.85 -15.35
CA GLU A 56 -14.50 -4.68 -14.15
C GLU A 56 -13.51 -4.18 -13.10
N PHE A 57 -13.97 -3.92 -11.88
CA PHE A 57 -13.11 -3.63 -10.73
C PHE A 57 -13.12 -4.82 -9.79
N TYR A 58 -11.91 -5.23 -9.38
CA TYR A 58 -11.67 -6.34 -8.46
C TYR A 58 -11.05 -5.78 -7.19
N ILE A 59 -11.74 -5.92 -6.05
CA ILE A 59 -11.31 -5.35 -4.78
C ILE A 59 -11.02 -6.50 -3.82
N ARG A 60 -9.82 -6.52 -3.23
CA ARG A 60 -9.43 -7.49 -2.21
C ARG A 60 -9.24 -6.78 -0.87
N VAL A 61 -9.90 -7.29 0.17
CA VAL A 61 -9.84 -6.74 1.53
C VAL A 61 -9.63 -7.88 2.52
N HIS A 62 -8.70 -7.71 3.46
CA HIS A 62 -8.43 -8.72 4.48
C HIS A 62 -9.53 -8.74 5.55
N SER A 63 -9.86 -9.91 6.09
CA SER A 63 -10.97 -10.08 7.05
C SER A 63 -10.75 -9.29 8.35
N ASP A 64 -9.49 -9.08 8.78
CA ASP A 64 -9.19 -8.28 9.97
C ASP A 64 -9.49 -6.78 9.81
N GLN A 65 -9.68 -6.30 8.57
CA GLN A 65 -10.04 -4.94 8.27
C GLN A 65 -11.54 -4.69 8.48
N LEU A 66 -12.35 -5.74 8.53
CA LEU A 66 -13.81 -5.66 8.56
C LEU A 66 -14.38 -6.10 9.91
N ASN A 67 -15.56 -5.58 10.24
CA ASN A 67 -16.30 -5.93 11.45
C ASN A 67 -17.36 -7.01 11.14
N PHE A 68 -17.00 -8.25 11.45
CA PHE A 68 -17.90 -9.40 11.36
C PHE A 68 -18.81 -9.52 12.57
N GLU A 69 -20.11 -9.68 12.31
CA GLU A 69 -21.10 -10.00 13.34
C GLU A 69 -21.78 -11.32 12.99
N LYS A 70 -22.08 -12.13 14.01
CA LYS A 70 -22.76 -13.41 13.80
C LYS A 70 -24.18 -13.18 13.32
N ASN A 71 -24.55 -13.76 12.19
CA ASN A 71 -25.93 -13.79 11.71
C ASN A 71 -26.77 -14.82 12.49
N SER A 72 -28.05 -14.97 12.14
CA SER A 72 -28.97 -15.89 12.83
C SER A 72 -28.54 -17.37 12.78
N SER A 73 -27.67 -17.73 11.84
CA SER A 73 -27.10 -19.08 11.71
C SER A 73 -25.74 -19.22 12.42
N GLY A 74 -25.27 -18.18 13.12
CA GLY A 74 -24.02 -18.18 13.86
C GLY A 74 -22.75 -17.91 13.03
N VAL A 75 -22.90 -17.68 11.72
CA VAL A 75 -21.80 -17.39 10.79
C VAL A 75 -21.47 -15.90 10.86
N GLY A 76 -20.17 -15.56 10.92
CA GLY A 76 -19.72 -14.17 10.90
C GLY A 76 -19.94 -13.55 9.53
N GLU A 77 -20.62 -12.40 9.48
CA GLU A 77 -20.94 -11.68 8.26
C GLU A 77 -20.57 -10.20 8.40
N ALA A 78 -19.79 -9.68 7.45
CA ALA A 78 -19.47 -8.27 7.31
C ALA A 78 -20.34 -7.62 6.23
N HIS A 79 -20.71 -6.36 6.41
CA HIS A 79 -21.52 -5.60 5.45
C HIS A 79 -20.70 -4.43 4.95
N VAL A 80 -20.45 -4.38 3.65
CA VAL A 80 -19.66 -3.31 3.04
C VAL A 80 -20.43 -2.62 1.93
N MET A 81 -20.19 -1.32 1.77
CA MET A 81 -20.62 -0.55 0.62
C MET A 81 -19.40 -0.24 -0.23
N LEU A 82 -19.41 -0.69 -1.48
CA LEU A 82 -18.42 -0.30 -2.47
C LEU A 82 -19.00 0.81 -3.34
N THR A 83 -18.29 1.93 -3.44
CA THR A 83 -18.64 3.06 -4.29
C THR A 83 -17.54 3.29 -5.32
N VAL A 84 -17.91 3.37 -6.59
CA VAL A 84 -17.02 3.74 -7.70
C VAL A 84 -17.41 5.13 -8.19
N VAL A 85 -16.48 6.06 -8.12
CA VAL A 85 -16.62 7.44 -8.62
C VAL A 85 -15.73 7.61 -9.83
N PHE A 86 -16.35 7.86 -10.98
CA PHE A 86 -15.62 8.15 -12.22
C PHE A 86 -15.31 9.64 -12.30
N VAL A 87 -14.05 9.93 -12.56
CA VAL A 87 -13.48 11.27 -12.59
C VAL A 87 -13.04 11.59 -14.02
N ASP A 88 -13.34 12.80 -14.49
CA ASP A 88 -12.96 13.23 -15.84
C ASP A 88 -11.61 13.95 -15.89
N ALA A 89 -11.21 14.39 -17.08
CA ALA A 89 -9.91 15.04 -17.30
C ALA A 89 -9.71 16.37 -16.55
N LEU A 90 -10.80 16.98 -16.04
CA LEU A 90 -10.73 18.20 -15.23
C LEU A 90 -10.61 17.88 -13.73
N GLY A 91 -10.69 16.61 -13.35
CA GLY A 91 -10.75 16.18 -11.95
C GLY A 91 -12.17 16.22 -11.37
N ASP A 92 -13.20 16.42 -12.21
CA ASP A 92 -14.58 16.49 -11.76
C ASP A 92 -15.21 15.09 -11.65
N ASP A 93 -15.85 14.82 -10.51
CA ASP A 93 -16.73 13.66 -10.32
C ASP A 93 -17.93 13.82 -11.27
N TYR A 94 -18.05 12.94 -12.27
CA TYR A 94 -19.16 13.03 -13.23
C TYR A 94 -20.14 11.85 -13.17
N ARG A 95 -19.75 10.74 -12.53
CA ARG A 95 -20.64 9.59 -12.27
C ARG A 95 -20.23 8.86 -11.00
N ARG A 96 -21.22 8.42 -10.22
CA ARG A 96 -21.04 7.60 -9.03
C ARG A 96 -21.96 6.39 -9.08
N GLU A 97 -21.41 5.22 -8.83
CA GLU A 97 -22.13 3.96 -8.69
C GLU A 97 -21.83 3.36 -7.31
N ALA A 98 -22.81 2.71 -6.68
CA ALA A 98 -22.63 2.11 -5.37
C ALA A 98 -23.35 0.75 -5.27
N LYS A 99 -22.73 -0.21 -4.59
CA LYS A 99 -23.27 -1.55 -4.38
C LYS A 99 -22.93 -2.08 -2.99
N GLU A 100 -23.93 -2.64 -2.32
CA GLU A 100 -23.75 -3.33 -1.03
C GLU A 100 -23.33 -4.78 -1.24
N PHE A 101 -22.42 -5.25 -0.40
CA PHE A 101 -21.98 -6.64 -0.35
C PHE A 101 -22.11 -7.18 1.08
N ARG A 102 -22.40 -8.47 1.17
CA ARG A 102 -22.37 -9.26 2.40
C ARG A 102 -21.26 -10.29 2.27
N LEU A 103 -20.27 -10.21 3.15
CA LEU A 103 -19.08 -11.04 3.12
C LEU A 103 -19.14 -12.03 4.27
N SER A 104 -19.15 -13.32 3.95
CA SER A 104 -19.17 -14.40 4.93
C SER A 104 -17.76 -14.91 5.17
N MET A 105 -17.42 -15.23 6.43
CA MET A 105 -16.17 -15.93 6.75
C MET A 105 -16.06 -17.34 6.11
N GLN A 106 -17.14 -17.87 5.54
CA GLN A 106 -17.17 -19.21 4.94
C GLN A 106 -17.07 -19.20 3.40
N ASP A 107 -17.21 -18.04 2.76
CA ASP A 107 -17.25 -17.90 1.29
C ASP A 107 -15.85 -17.71 0.68
N ASP A 108 -14.79 -17.95 1.46
CA ASP A 108 -13.41 -17.64 1.08
C ASP A 108 -12.79 -18.73 0.19
N PRO A 109 -12.42 -18.44 -1.07
CA PRO A 109 -11.74 -19.39 -1.94
C PRO A 109 -10.24 -19.47 -1.60
N GLY A 110 -9.91 -20.01 -0.42
CA GLY A 110 -8.52 -20.27 -0.05
C GLY A 110 -8.28 -20.33 1.45
N ASP A 111 -7.11 -20.85 1.81
CA ASP A 111 -6.58 -20.91 3.19
C ASP A 111 -6.06 -19.53 3.67
N GLU A 112 -6.66 -18.44 3.17
CA GLU A 112 -6.16 -17.07 3.34
C GLU A 112 -7.31 -16.16 3.79
N ASP A 113 -7.08 -15.29 4.78
CA ASP A 113 -8.10 -14.45 5.45
C ASP A 113 -8.52 -13.22 4.60
N TRP A 114 -8.99 -13.39 3.35
CA TRP A 114 -9.38 -12.24 2.51
C TRP A 114 -10.69 -12.43 1.74
N HIS A 115 -11.34 -11.31 1.46
CA HIS A 115 -12.55 -11.28 0.65
C HIS A 115 -12.31 -10.52 -0.64
N ILE A 116 -12.81 -11.09 -1.74
CA ILE A 116 -12.81 -10.45 -3.06
C ILE A 116 -14.23 -10.04 -3.39
N VAL A 117 -14.42 -8.78 -3.76
CA VAL A 117 -15.66 -8.28 -4.37
C VAL A 117 -15.39 -7.76 -5.77
N MET A 118 -16.39 -7.91 -6.64
CA MET A 118 -16.30 -7.45 -8.03
C MET A 118 -17.55 -6.67 -8.43
N VAL A 119 -17.31 -5.58 -9.15
CA VAL A 119 -18.33 -4.78 -9.83
C VAL A 119 -17.93 -4.55 -11.28
N ARG A 120 -18.93 -4.46 -12.15
CA ARG A 120 -18.76 -4.18 -13.57
C ARG A 120 -19.63 -3.00 -13.94
N TYR A 121 -19.07 -2.01 -14.63
CA TYR A 121 -19.79 -0.83 -15.08
C TYR A 121 -19.39 -0.41 -16.49
N PRO A 122 -20.34 0.05 -17.34
CA PRO A 122 -20.02 0.60 -18.65
C PRO A 122 -19.22 1.88 -18.47
N ILE A 123 -18.13 2.09 -19.19
CA ILE A 123 -17.34 3.34 -19.16
C ILE A 123 -17.48 4.11 -20.48
N THR A 124 -17.17 5.41 -20.42
CA THR A 124 -17.10 6.28 -21.60
C THR A 124 -15.72 6.90 -21.68
N PRO A 125 -15.26 7.39 -22.85
CA PRO A 125 -13.96 8.05 -22.99
C PRO A 125 -13.74 9.28 -22.09
N ARG A 126 -14.81 9.78 -21.47
CA ARG A 126 -14.78 10.85 -20.46
C ARG A 126 -14.12 10.40 -19.16
N ALA A 127 -14.25 9.12 -18.79
CA ALA A 127 -13.58 8.56 -17.61
C ALA A 127 -12.06 8.64 -17.82
N LYS A 128 -11.35 9.28 -16.89
CA LYS A 128 -9.88 9.30 -16.87
C LYS A 128 -9.31 8.58 -15.67
N SER A 129 -10.01 8.60 -14.55
CA SER A 129 -9.68 7.78 -13.40
C SER A 129 -10.94 7.30 -12.70
N ALA A 130 -10.78 6.29 -11.85
CA ALA A 130 -11.80 5.79 -10.95
C ALA A 130 -11.29 5.90 -9.52
N ARG A 131 -12.13 6.48 -8.67
CA ARG A 131 -11.97 6.47 -7.23
C ARG A 131 -12.87 5.41 -6.62
N ILE A 132 -12.26 4.51 -5.88
CA ILE A 132 -12.87 3.33 -5.28
C ILE A 132 -12.94 3.55 -3.78
N ILE A 133 -14.13 3.50 -3.21
CA ILE A 133 -14.36 3.74 -1.78
C ILE A 133 -15.04 2.50 -1.21
N LEU A 134 -14.42 1.89 -0.20
CA LEU A 134 -14.99 0.78 0.54
C LEU A 134 -15.33 1.24 1.97
N GLU A 135 -16.60 1.14 2.35
CA GLU A 135 -17.07 1.49 3.69
C GLU A 135 -17.59 0.25 4.42
N ASP A 136 -17.19 0.06 5.67
CA ASP A 136 -17.80 -0.95 6.53
C ASP A 136 -19.05 -0.35 7.19
N LEU A 137 -20.20 -0.94 6.88
CA LEU A 137 -21.52 -0.46 7.31
C LEU A 137 -21.82 -0.78 8.78
N ARG A 138 -21.08 -1.71 9.39
CA ARG A 138 -21.23 -2.14 10.79
C ARG A 138 -20.10 -1.60 11.69
N ALA A 139 -18.93 -1.30 11.15
CA ALA A 139 -17.83 -0.74 11.93
C ALA A 139 -18.03 0.75 12.25
N ARG A 140 -18.16 1.05 13.54
CA ARG A 140 -18.11 2.43 14.06
C ARG A 140 -16.66 2.85 14.29
N LYS A 141 -16.28 4.09 13.93
CA LYS A 141 -14.97 4.66 14.29
C LYS A 141 -14.80 4.68 15.82
N ARG A 142 -13.64 4.28 16.33
CA ARG A 142 -13.28 4.32 17.76
C ARG A 142 -12.63 5.68 18.09
N GLY A 143 -12.96 6.29 19.24
CA GLY A 143 -12.28 7.49 19.76
C GLY A 143 -13.17 8.73 19.95
N ILE A 144 -12.63 9.76 20.61
CA ILE A 144 -13.36 10.99 21.04
C ILE A 144 -13.91 11.78 19.83
N MET A 145 -13.23 11.71 18.69
CA MET A 145 -13.61 12.38 17.44
C MET A 145 -14.96 11.88 16.87
N TYR A 146 -15.33 10.61 17.14
CA TYR A 146 -16.61 10.03 16.73
C TYR A 146 -17.82 10.71 17.38
N LEU A 147 -17.68 11.26 18.59
CA LEU A 147 -18.77 11.99 19.26
C LEU A 147 -19.26 13.18 18.41
N PHE A 148 -18.47 13.63 17.44
CA PHE A 148 -18.75 14.80 16.62
C PHE A 148 -19.03 14.50 15.13
N THR A 149 -18.48 13.41 14.54
CA THR A 149 -18.54 13.21 13.07
C THR A 149 -19.54 12.15 12.57
N LYS A 150 -19.88 11.13 13.38
CA LYS A 150 -20.71 9.97 12.96
C LYS A 150 -20.21 9.20 11.72
N GLU A 151 -18.94 9.35 11.35
CA GLU A 151 -18.37 8.69 10.16
C GLU A 151 -18.12 7.19 10.40
N ARG A 152 -18.31 6.40 9.34
CA ARG A 152 -17.95 4.96 9.27
C ARG A 152 -16.47 4.80 8.93
N ARG A 153 -15.90 3.64 9.26
CA ARG A 153 -14.56 3.27 8.75
C ARG A 153 -14.65 3.13 7.23
N LYS A 154 -13.71 3.74 6.52
CA LYS A 154 -13.62 3.66 5.07
C LYS A 154 -12.18 3.68 4.58
N GLY A 155 -11.94 3.05 3.43
CA GLY A 155 -10.73 3.23 2.64
C GLY A 155 -11.07 3.83 1.27
N GLU A 156 -10.09 4.49 0.65
CA GLU A 156 -10.20 5.13 -0.66
C GLU A 156 -8.94 4.85 -1.47
N ALA A 157 -9.13 4.30 -2.68
CA ALA A 157 -8.08 4.08 -3.66
C ALA A 157 -8.42 4.84 -4.96
N VAL A 158 -7.44 5.40 -5.65
CA VAL A 158 -7.64 6.12 -6.91
C VAL A 158 -6.70 5.55 -7.95
N GLY A 159 -7.25 5.12 -9.09
CA GLY A 159 -6.46 4.62 -10.20
C GLY A 159 -6.86 5.20 -11.54
N ASP A 160 -5.88 5.38 -12.42
CA ASP A 160 -6.08 5.82 -13.81
C ASP A 160 -6.76 4.74 -14.64
N LEU A 161 -7.65 5.18 -15.53
CA LEU A 161 -8.35 4.33 -16.48
C LEU A 161 -7.76 4.50 -17.87
N GLU A 162 -7.03 3.48 -18.33
CA GLU A 162 -6.60 3.36 -19.71
C GLU A 162 -7.63 2.55 -20.49
N ALA A 163 -8.72 3.20 -20.92
CA ALA A 163 -9.77 2.49 -21.66
C ALA A 163 -9.22 1.85 -22.95
N SER A 164 -9.12 0.52 -22.96
CA SER A 164 -8.75 -0.29 -24.11
C SER A 164 -9.97 -0.56 -24.98
N PHE A 165 -10.20 0.27 -26.00
CA PHE A 165 -11.32 0.06 -26.94
C PHE A 165 -10.96 -1.02 -27.97
N PRO A 166 -11.77 -2.09 -28.14
CA PRO A 166 -11.78 -2.80 -29.41
C PRO A 166 -12.20 -1.78 -30.49
N LEU A 167 -11.43 -1.66 -31.57
CA LEU A 167 -11.86 -0.79 -32.67
C LEU A 167 -12.57 -1.64 -33.72
N PRO A 168 -13.66 -1.11 -34.30
CA PRO A 168 -14.28 -1.69 -35.47
C PRO A 168 -13.27 -2.01 -36.57
N GLY A 169 -13.44 -3.15 -37.24
CA GLY A 169 -12.70 -3.49 -38.46
C GLY A 169 -11.29 -4.04 -38.24
N ARG A 170 -10.88 -4.36 -37.01
CA ARG A 170 -9.55 -4.92 -36.72
C ARG A 170 -9.59 -6.04 -35.69
N LEU A 171 -8.51 -6.82 -35.63
CA LEU A 171 -8.21 -7.67 -34.50
C LEU A 171 -7.88 -6.80 -33.29
N SER A 172 -8.46 -7.12 -32.14
CA SER A 172 -8.23 -6.44 -30.88
C SER A 172 -8.37 -7.41 -29.71
N LEU A 173 -7.85 -6.99 -28.56
CA LEU A 173 -7.83 -7.77 -27.34
C LEU A 173 -8.45 -6.93 -26.22
N SER A 174 -9.16 -7.59 -25.30
CA SER A 174 -9.48 -7.02 -23.99
C SER A 174 -8.20 -6.70 -23.22
N ASP A 175 -8.34 -6.12 -22.03
CA ASP A 175 -7.22 -6.17 -21.09
C ASP A 175 -6.97 -7.61 -20.63
N ILE A 176 -5.76 -7.83 -20.11
CA ILE A 176 -5.36 -9.09 -19.48
C ILE A 176 -5.88 -9.08 -18.04
N GLN A 177 -6.79 -9.97 -17.68
CA GLN A 177 -7.22 -10.15 -16.30
C GLN A 177 -6.35 -11.20 -15.62
N PHE A 178 -5.59 -10.79 -14.60
CA PHE A 178 -4.85 -11.73 -13.75
C PHE A 178 -5.80 -12.45 -12.78
N ALA A 179 -5.55 -13.74 -12.58
CA ALA A 179 -6.41 -14.60 -11.81
C ALA A 179 -5.60 -15.50 -10.86
N TRP A 180 -6.18 -15.78 -9.71
CA TRP A 180 -5.68 -16.82 -8.80
C TRP A 180 -5.98 -18.21 -9.31
N SER A 181 -7.12 -18.37 -9.96
CA SER A 181 -7.50 -19.62 -10.61
C SER A 181 -8.51 -19.35 -11.70
N ILE A 182 -8.48 -20.21 -12.71
CA ILE A 182 -9.47 -20.27 -13.78
C ILE A 182 -9.92 -21.71 -13.89
N GLY A 183 -11.22 -21.94 -13.80
CA GLY A 183 -11.77 -23.30 -13.84
C GLY A 183 -13.18 -23.35 -14.38
N SER A 184 -13.68 -24.57 -14.58
CA SER A 184 -15.10 -24.78 -14.83
C SER A 184 -15.87 -24.65 -13.51
N GLY A 185 -16.84 -23.75 -13.47
CA GLY A 185 -17.72 -23.58 -12.32
C GLY A 185 -18.88 -22.66 -12.64
N GLU A 186 -19.72 -22.37 -11.65
CA GLU A 186 -20.90 -21.50 -11.77
C GLU A 186 -20.96 -20.52 -10.59
N SER A 187 -19.81 -20.05 -10.13
CA SER A 187 -19.71 -19.10 -9.03
C SER A 187 -20.44 -17.81 -9.40
N ALA A 188 -21.50 -17.49 -8.65
CA ALA A 188 -22.37 -16.34 -8.97
C ALA A 188 -21.62 -15.01 -9.12
N SER A 189 -20.50 -14.85 -8.39
CA SER A 189 -19.72 -13.61 -8.36
C SER A 189 -18.60 -13.52 -9.40
N PHE A 190 -18.11 -14.65 -9.93
CA PHE A 190 -16.88 -14.70 -10.74
C PHE A 190 -17.04 -15.46 -12.07
N PHE A 191 -18.26 -15.90 -12.39
CA PHE A 191 -18.56 -16.62 -13.62
C PHE A 191 -18.55 -15.68 -14.84
N LYS A 192 -17.76 -16.03 -15.85
CA LYS A 192 -17.60 -15.29 -17.10
C LYS A 192 -17.33 -16.24 -18.27
N THR A 193 -18.17 -16.16 -19.30
CA THR A 193 -18.02 -16.92 -20.56
C THR A 193 -17.80 -18.43 -20.33
N GLY A 194 -18.52 -19.01 -19.38
CA GLY A 194 -18.42 -20.45 -19.07
C GLY A 194 -17.30 -20.84 -18.09
N LEU A 195 -16.57 -19.86 -17.55
CA LEU A 195 -15.45 -20.07 -16.65
C LEU A 195 -15.68 -19.33 -15.33
N ASP A 196 -15.25 -19.92 -14.22
CA ASP A 196 -15.04 -19.18 -12.98
C ASP A 196 -13.63 -18.61 -12.99
N VAL A 197 -13.53 -17.28 -13.00
CA VAL A 197 -12.26 -16.53 -13.04
C VAL A 197 -12.10 -15.79 -11.72
N ILE A 198 -11.40 -16.39 -10.76
CA ILE A 198 -11.15 -15.76 -9.46
C ILE A 198 -10.02 -14.74 -9.64
N PRO A 199 -10.29 -13.42 -9.56
CA PRO A 199 -9.30 -12.41 -9.91
C PRO A 199 -8.16 -12.36 -8.89
N ASN A 200 -7.00 -11.86 -9.32
CA ASN A 200 -5.87 -11.51 -8.47
C ASN A 200 -5.67 -9.98 -8.48
N PRO A 201 -6.31 -9.22 -7.57
CA PRO A 201 -6.22 -7.76 -7.56
C PRO A 201 -4.82 -7.21 -7.26
N SER A 202 -3.97 -7.96 -6.56
CA SER A 202 -2.59 -7.54 -6.28
C SER A 202 -1.66 -7.69 -7.50
N ARG A 203 -2.07 -8.48 -8.50
CA ARG A 203 -1.22 -9.01 -9.58
C ARG A 203 0.12 -9.57 -9.08
N SER A 204 0.16 -10.08 -7.87
CA SER A 204 1.37 -10.63 -7.26
C SER A 204 1.31 -12.14 -7.25
N TYR A 205 2.43 -12.79 -7.53
CA TYR A 205 2.63 -14.24 -7.54
C TYR A 205 3.91 -14.58 -6.80
N GLY A 206 4.18 -15.85 -6.48
CA GLY A 206 5.42 -16.25 -5.83
C GLY A 206 5.24 -17.25 -4.70
N LEU A 207 5.77 -16.95 -3.50
CA LEU A 207 6.04 -17.91 -2.41
C LEU A 207 5.00 -19.01 -2.18
N ARG A 208 3.70 -18.66 -2.18
CA ARG A 208 2.59 -19.62 -2.00
C ARG A 208 1.80 -19.90 -3.28
N ARG A 209 2.02 -19.10 -4.34
CA ARG A 209 1.24 -19.08 -5.58
C ARG A 209 2.16 -18.83 -6.78
N PRO A 210 3.03 -19.79 -7.17
CA PRO A 210 3.99 -19.58 -8.25
C PRO A 210 3.37 -19.78 -9.64
N SER A 211 2.09 -20.16 -9.73
CA SER A 211 1.39 -20.31 -11.00
C SER A 211 0.61 -19.05 -11.33
N LEU A 212 0.96 -18.42 -12.46
CA LEU A 212 0.23 -17.30 -13.01
C LEU A 212 -0.91 -17.80 -13.87
N PHE A 213 -2.14 -17.35 -13.59
CA PHE A 213 -3.27 -17.52 -14.49
C PHE A 213 -3.72 -16.18 -15.03
N ALA A 214 -4.06 -16.16 -16.32
CA ALA A 214 -4.63 -14.97 -16.94
C ALA A 214 -5.75 -15.32 -17.92
N TYR A 215 -6.71 -14.40 -18.01
CA TYR A 215 -7.87 -14.43 -18.88
C TYR A 215 -7.82 -13.23 -19.83
N LEU A 216 -8.09 -13.45 -21.11
CA LEU A 216 -8.28 -12.38 -22.09
C LEU A 216 -9.30 -12.78 -23.17
N GLU A 217 -10.02 -11.79 -23.68
CA GLU A 217 -10.94 -11.94 -24.81
C GLU A 217 -10.27 -11.42 -26.09
N VAL A 218 -10.47 -12.16 -27.17
CA VAL A 218 -10.01 -11.83 -28.51
C VAL A 218 -11.21 -11.45 -29.35
N TYR A 219 -11.16 -10.28 -29.99
CA TYR A 219 -12.20 -9.77 -30.86
C TYR A 219 -11.63 -9.56 -32.26
N ASP A 220 -12.03 -10.39 -33.22
CA ASP A 220 -11.68 -10.25 -34.63
C ASP A 220 -12.86 -9.67 -35.43
N GLN A 221 -12.92 -8.35 -35.50
CA GLN A 221 -13.98 -7.63 -36.20
C GLN A 221 -13.62 -7.31 -37.67
N THR A 222 -12.71 -8.06 -38.29
CA THR A 222 -12.32 -7.83 -39.69
C THR A 222 -13.36 -8.36 -40.68
N GLU A 223 -13.50 -7.75 -41.87
CA GLU A 223 -14.46 -8.24 -42.88
C GLU A 223 -14.20 -9.69 -43.32
N LEU A 224 -12.95 -10.16 -43.17
CA LEU A 224 -12.54 -11.52 -43.51
C LEU A 224 -12.96 -12.55 -42.46
N SER A 225 -12.92 -12.26 -41.15
CA SER A 225 -13.45 -13.21 -40.13
C SER A 225 -14.95 -13.42 -40.33
N LEU A 226 -15.66 -12.33 -40.59
CA LEU A 226 -17.11 -12.33 -40.83
C LEU A 226 -17.54 -13.12 -42.07
N ARG A 227 -16.61 -13.49 -42.97
CA ARG A 227 -16.88 -14.22 -44.22
C ARG A 227 -16.27 -15.63 -44.25
N GLU A 228 -15.23 -15.90 -43.48
CA GLU A 228 -14.53 -17.18 -43.44
C GLU A 228 -15.02 -18.06 -42.29
N GLY A 229 -15.29 -19.34 -42.56
CA GLY A 229 -15.83 -20.25 -41.54
C GLY A 229 -14.82 -20.74 -40.48
N ARG A 230 -13.50 -20.58 -40.73
CA ARG A 230 -12.42 -20.92 -39.80
C ARG A 230 -11.21 -20.03 -40.07
N VAL A 231 -10.77 -19.31 -39.05
CA VAL A 231 -9.59 -18.46 -39.08
C VAL A 231 -8.50 -19.08 -38.19
N TYR A 232 -7.26 -19.03 -38.66
CA TYR A 232 -6.08 -19.52 -37.94
C TYR A 232 -5.34 -18.34 -37.30
N TYR A 233 -5.05 -18.47 -36.02
CA TYR A 233 -4.33 -17.48 -35.22
C TYR A 233 -3.07 -18.08 -34.63
N VAL A 234 -2.09 -17.22 -34.36
CA VAL A 234 -0.93 -17.50 -33.52
C VAL A 234 -1.07 -16.62 -32.29
N VAL A 235 -1.12 -17.25 -31.12
CA VAL A 235 -1.06 -16.59 -29.82
C VAL A 235 0.35 -16.74 -29.27
N ASP A 236 1.02 -15.63 -29.02
CA ASP A 236 2.35 -15.55 -28.44
C ASP A 236 2.24 -14.83 -27.10
N VAL A 237 2.44 -15.59 -26.03
CA VAL A 237 2.49 -15.08 -24.67
C VAL A 237 3.94 -15.03 -24.25
N SER A 238 4.37 -13.90 -23.69
CA SER A 238 5.73 -13.70 -23.23
C SER A 238 5.76 -13.00 -21.88
N ILE A 239 6.67 -13.40 -21.00
CA ILE A 239 7.02 -12.66 -19.79
C ILE A 239 8.30 -11.86 -20.07
N LEU A 240 8.25 -10.57 -19.75
CA LEU A 240 9.37 -9.66 -19.88
C LEU A 240 9.84 -9.19 -18.49
N ASN A 241 11.15 -9.13 -18.27
CA ASN A 241 11.75 -8.58 -17.05
C ASN A 241 11.73 -7.03 -17.03
N ALA A 242 12.26 -6.44 -15.95
CA ALA A 242 12.50 -4.99 -15.76
C ALA A 242 13.17 -4.33 -16.99
N GLU A 243 14.14 -5.00 -17.60
CA GLU A 243 14.89 -4.55 -18.77
C GLU A 243 14.15 -4.77 -20.10
N ARG A 244 12.91 -5.28 -20.06
CA ARG A 244 12.06 -5.59 -21.22
C ARG A 244 12.61 -6.71 -22.10
N GLU A 245 13.43 -7.58 -21.52
CA GLU A 245 13.94 -8.80 -22.14
C GLU A 245 12.95 -9.95 -21.91
N VAL A 246 12.71 -10.76 -22.94
CA VAL A 246 11.82 -11.93 -22.82
C VAL A 246 12.53 -13.03 -22.05
N VAL A 247 11.96 -13.41 -20.90
CA VAL A 247 12.50 -14.45 -20.00
C VAL A 247 11.73 -15.76 -20.07
N LEU A 248 10.46 -15.70 -20.49
CA LEU A 248 9.61 -16.86 -20.73
C LEU A 248 8.72 -16.57 -21.94
N THR A 249 8.51 -17.56 -22.79
CA THR A 249 7.56 -17.48 -23.91
C THR A 249 6.79 -18.78 -24.05
N ASP A 250 5.52 -18.67 -24.39
CA ASP A 250 4.66 -19.76 -24.79
C ASP A 250 3.91 -19.36 -26.06
N LYS A 251 3.85 -20.27 -27.03
CA LYS A 251 3.27 -20.00 -28.35
C LYS A 251 2.35 -21.12 -28.77
N GLU A 252 1.12 -20.75 -29.11
CA GLU A 252 0.07 -21.65 -29.52
C GLU A 252 -0.51 -21.26 -30.89
N ASN A 253 -0.89 -22.26 -31.68
CA ASN A 253 -1.73 -22.04 -32.87
C ASN A 253 -3.18 -22.33 -32.51
N VAL A 254 -4.06 -21.34 -32.68
CA VAL A 254 -5.48 -21.43 -32.34
C VAL A 254 -6.31 -21.38 -33.62
N VAL A 255 -7.38 -22.17 -33.68
CA VAL A 255 -8.36 -22.09 -34.76
C VAL A 255 -9.70 -21.69 -34.16
N SER A 256 -10.27 -20.59 -34.64
CA SER A 256 -11.59 -20.15 -34.21
C SER A 256 -12.52 -19.97 -35.41
N SER A 257 -13.78 -20.33 -35.22
CA SER A 257 -14.90 -20.02 -36.12
C SER A 257 -15.79 -18.90 -35.58
N ALA A 258 -15.44 -18.34 -34.42
CA ALA A 258 -16.14 -17.23 -33.79
C ALA A 258 -15.31 -15.95 -33.92
N ASP A 259 -16.00 -14.83 -34.12
CA ASP A 259 -15.39 -13.49 -34.16
C ASP A 259 -14.95 -13.03 -32.77
N GLU A 260 -15.48 -13.66 -31.72
CA GLU A 260 -15.14 -13.41 -30.33
C GLU A 260 -14.85 -14.74 -29.63
N TRP A 261 -13.72 -14.83 -28.95
CA TRP A 261 -13.33 -16.03 -28.22
C TRP A 261 -12.41 -15.69 -27.05
N VAL A 262 -12.30 -16.63 -26.11
CA VAL A 262 -11.51 -16.48 -24.89
C VAL A 262 -10.21 -17.24 -25.00
N HIS A 263 -9.12 -16.61 -24.60
CA HIS A 263 -7.86 -17.30 -24.33
C HIS A 263 -7.57 -17.26 -22.82
N THR A 264 -7.19 -18.41 -22.28
CA THR A 264 -6.71 -18.54 -20.91
C THR A 264 -5.32 -19.15 -20.94
N LEU A 265 -4.47 -18.73 -20.01
CA LEU A 265 -3.10 -19.23 -19.90
C LEU A 265 -2.75 -19.53 -18.45
N GLY A 266 -1.83 -20.48 -18.28
CA GLY A 266 -1.25 -20.88 -17.00
C GLY A 266 0.26 -21.01 -17.16
N LEU A 267 1.04 -20.22 -16.42
CA LEU A 267 2.51 -20.20 -16.51
C LEU A 267 3.11 -20.51 -15.14
N ASP A 268 4.13 -21.38 -15.11
CA ASP A 268 4.92 -21.63 -13.90
C ASP A 268 6.03 -20.58 -13.76
N LEU A 269 6.00 -19.83 -12.67
CA LEU A 269 6.95 -18.76 -12.36
C LEU A 269 8.05 -19.22 -11.40
N SER A 270 8.06 -20.48 -10.96
CA SER A 270 8.96 -20.97 -9.89
C SER A 270 10.45 -20.76 -10.17
N GLU A 271 10.84 -20.72 -11.44
CA GLU A 271 12.23 -20.53 -11.87
C GLU A 271 12.61 -19.05 -12.08
N LEU A 272 11.64 -18.12 -11.98
CA LEU A 272 11.89 -16.70 -12.16
C LEU A 272 12.24 -16.02 -10.84
N PRO A 273 13.27 -15.14 -10.80
CA PRO A 273 13.61 -14.40 -9.59
C PRO A 273 12.50 -13.42 -9.21
N GLY A 274 12.50 -13.02 -7.93
CA GLY A 274 11.58 -11.98 -7.44
C GLY A 274 11.83 -10.66 -8.15
N GLY A 275 10.77 -9.89 -8.39
CA GLY A 275 10.86 -8.65 -9.15
C GLY A 275 9.56 -8.29 -9.87
N SER A 276 9.62 -7.23 -10.66
CA SER A 276 8.51 -6.74 -11.49
C SER A 276 8.69 -7.17 -12.95
N TYR A 277 7.58 -7.54 -13.57
CA TYR A 277 7.54 -8.16 -14.89
C TYR A 277 6.34 -7.67 -15.71
N TRP A 278 6.38 -7.86 -17.02
CA TRP A 278 5.23 -7.66 -17.90
C TRP A 278 4.80 -8.97 -18.53
N LEU A 279 3.51 -9.26 -18.47
CA LEU A 279 2.88 -10.27 -19.30
C LEU A 279 2.45 -9.62 -20.61
N ARG A 280 3.07 -10.02 -21.72
CA ARG A 280 2.69 -9.64 -23.07
C ARG A 280 1.88 -10.76 -23.71
N ALA A 281 0.67 -10.45 -24.16
CA ALA A 281 -0.11 -11.30 -25.03
C ALA A 281 -0.17 -10.66 -26.43
N GLU A 282 0.29 -11.40 -27.43
CA GLU A 282 0.20 -11.02 -28.84
C GLU A 282 -0.61 -12.05 -29.59
N VAL A 283 -1.69 -11.61 -30.24
CA VAL A 283 -2.49 -12.45 -31.14
C VAL A 283 -2.32 -11.93 -32.54
N SER A 284 -2.01 -12.82 -33.48
CA SER A 284 -1.91 -12.50 -34.90
C SER A 284 -2.62 -13.54 -35.73
N ARG A 285 -3.12 -13.16 -36.89
CA ARG A 285 -3.58 -14.15 -37.87
C ARG A 285 -2.38 -14.88 -38.47
N ALA A 286 -2.55 -16.16 -38.78
CA ALA A 286 -1.50 -17.00 -39.34
C ALA A 286 -1.02 -16.53 -40.73
N ASP A 287 -1.85 -15.78 -41.47
CA ASP A 287 -1.49 -15.14 -42.73
C ASP A 287 -0.70 -13.83 -42.57
N GLY A 288 -0.51 -13.36 -41.33
CA GLY A 288 0.20 -12.12 -41.00
C GLY A 288 -0.59 -10.83 -41.31
N SER A 289 -1.86 -10.92 -41.70
CA SER A 289 -2.67 -9.77 -42.12
C SER A 289 -2.97 -8.78 -40.99
N THR A 290 -3.09 -9.27 -39.75
CA THR A 290 -3.44 -8.45 -38.60
C THR A 290 -2.82 -9.01 -37.32
N ARG A 291 -2.64 -8.11 -36.34
CA ARG A 291 -2.04 -8.37 -35.04
C ARG A 291 -2.63 -7.42 -34.01
N ALA A 292 -2.83 -7.93 -32.80
CA ALA A 292 -3.11 -7.14 -31.62
C ALA A 292 -2.17 -7.57 -30.48
N THR A 293 -1.76 -6.60 -29.67
CA THR A 293 -0.85 -6.82 -28.54
C THR A 293 -1.42 -6.13 -27.30
N ARG A 294 -1.31 -6.81 -26.17
CA ARG A 294 -1.61 -6.28 -24.84
C ARG A 294 -0.48 -6.63 -23.91
N GLU A 295 -0.21 -5.72 -22.99
CA GLU A 295 0.78 -5.91 -21.95
C GLU A 295 0.23 -5.41 -20.63
N ARG A 296 0.52 -6.12 -19.55
CA ARG A 296 0.25 -5.64 -18.20
C ARG A 296 1.36 -6.06 -17.25
N GLU A 297 1.66 -5.17 -16.31
CA GLU A 297 2.64 -5.41 -15.26
C GLU A 297 2.08 -6.30 -14.15
N PHE A 298 2.94 -7.15 -13.60
CA PHE A 298 2.69 -8.01 -12.44
C PHE A 298 3.99 -8.18 -11.62
N ASN A 299 3.87 -8.70 -10.40
CA ASN A 299 5.00 -8.88 -9.49
C ASN A 299 5.22 -10.35 -9.14
N ILE A 300 6.48 -10.74 -8.95
CA ILE A 300 6.90 -12.01 -8.35
C ILE A 300 7.52 -11.69 -6.99
N LEU A 301 6.95 -12.24 -5.92
CA LEU A 301 7.29 -11.99 -4.52
C LEU A 301 7.61 -13.30 -3.80
N TRP A 302 8.88 -13.51 -3.45
CA TRP A 302 9.34 -14.75 -2.81
C TRP A 302 9.45 -14.65 -1.29
N TYR A 303 9.36 -13.45 -0.71
CA TYR A 303 9.49 -13.27 0.73
C TYR A 303 8.13 -13.17 1.42
N ASP A 304 7.96 -13.94 2.50
CA ASP A 304 6.72 -13.99 3.30
C ASP A 304 6.28 -12.62 3.82
N ALA A 305 7.23 -11.73 4.11
CA ALA A 305 6.95 -10.36 4.54
C ALA A 305 6.18 -9.53 3.50
N SER A 306 6.42 -9.78 2.20
CA SER A 306 5.73 -9.12 1.08
C SER A 306 4.28 -9.57 0.94
N TRP A 307 3.90 -10.67 1.60
CA TRP A 307 2.53 -11.21 1.60
C TRP A 307 1.74 -10.88 2.87
N GLN A 308 2.43 -10.51 3.96
CA GLN A 308 1.81 -10.28 5.27
C GLN A 308 1.64 -8.80 5.62
N LYS A 309 2.30 -7.91 4.88
CA LYS A 309 2.31 -6.46 5.15
C LYS A 309 1.69 -5.74 3.97
N SER A 310 0.93 -4.69 4.25
CA SER A 310 0.52 -3.74 3.21
C SER A 310 1.72 -2.96 2.70
N ASP A 311 1.63 -2.39 1.50
CA ASP A 311 2.69 -1.51 0.98
C ASP A 311 2.95 -0.35 1.95
N GLN A 312 1.90 0.20 2.58
CA GLN A 312 2.07 1.27 3.57
C GLN A 312 2.93 0.83 4.76
N ASP A 313 2.76 -0.40 5.26
CA ASP A 313 3.62 -0.94 6.32
C ASP A 313 5.07 -1.09 5.87
N ILE A 314 5.29 -1.56 4.65
CA ILE A 314 6.63 -1.66 4.06
C ILE A 314 7.28 -0.27 3.96
N LEU A 315 6.52 0.73 3.52
CA LEU A 315 6.98 2.12 3.41
C LEU A 315 7.28 2.75 4.79
N ASP A 316 6.41 2.52 5.78
CA ASP A 316 6.57 3.03 7.14
C ASP A 316 7.81 2.43 7.81
N GLU A 317 8.06 1.14 7.62
CA GLU A 317 9.27 0.47 8.11
C GLU A 317 10.52 0.95 7.38
N ALA A 318 10.48 1.08 6.05
CA ALA A 318 11.61 1.55 5.25
C ALA A 318 12.04 2.98 5.63
N ALA A 319 11.08 3.84 5.99
CA ALA A 319 11.35 5.20 6.46
C ALA A 319 12.17 5.26 7.77
N LEU A 320 12.33 4.15 8.49
CA LEU A 320 13.14 4.09 9.71
C LEU A 320 14.64 3.93 9.43
N PHE A 321 15.02 3.47 8.23
CA PHE A 321 16.41 3.17 7.88
C PHE A 321 16.89 3.72 6.54
N LEU A 322 15.98 4.14 5.65
CA LEU A 322 16.31 4.85 4.42
C LEU A 322 16.38 6.37 4.67
N ASP A 323 17.28 7.04 3.97
CA ASP A 323 17.29 8.51 3.94
C ASP A 323 16.15 9.08 3.07
N ILE A 324 15.94 10.41 3.10
CA ILE A 324 14.85 11.04 2.34
C ILE A 324 14.90 10.72 0.84
N ASP A 325 16.08 10.70 0.23
CA ASP A 325 16.21 10.54 -1.22
C ASP A 325 16.01 9.07 -1.60
N GLN A 326 16.57 8.14 -0.82
CA GLN A 326 16.29 6.71 -0.93
C GLN A 326 14.81 6.39 -0.74
N LEU A 327 14.16 6.98 0.26
CA LEU A 327 12.74 6.75 0.53
C LEU A 327 11.84 7.30 -0.59
N LYS A 328 12.21 8.44 -1.19
CA LYS A 328 11.50 8.98 -2.36
C LYS A 328 11.60 8.06 -3.56
N GLU A 329 12.78 7.48 -3.80
CA GLU A 329 12.98 6.49 -4.86
C GLU A 329 12.19 5.22 -4.57
N PHE A 330 12.34 4.67 -3.37
CA PHE A 330 11.68 3.44 -2.91
C PHE A 330 10.15 3.50 -3.02
N ARG A 331 9.54 4.65 -2.71
CA ARG A 331 8.09 4.87 -2.85
C ARG A 331 7.58 4.73 -4.28
N ARG A 332 8.42 4.94 -5.29
CA ARG A 332 8.05 4.90 -6.71
C ARG A 332 8.22 3.52 -7.34
N LEU A 333 8.94 2.63 -6.67
CA LEU A 333 9.15 1.26 -7.10
C LEU A 333 7.84 0.47 -7.00
N ALA A 334 7.65 -0.48 -7.92
CA ALA A 334 6.61 -1.49 -7.82
C ALA A 334 6.93 -2.49 -6.69
N SER A 335 5.95 -3.28 -6.24
CA SER A 335 6.12 -4.15 -5.06
C SER A 335 7.25 -5.18 -5.24
N GLY A 336 7.43 -5.74 -6.45
CA GLY A 336 8.54 -6.65 -6.75
C GLY A 336 9.91 -5.98 -6.72
N GLU A 337 10.01 -4.75 -7.23
CA GLU A 337 11.22 -3.93 -7.14
C GLU A 337 11.54 -3.52 -5.70
N ARG A 338 10.51 -3.19 -4.89
CA ARG A 338 10.68 -2.90 -3.45
C ARG A 338 11.21 -4.10 -2.70
N GLU A 339 10.68 -5.30 -2.97
CA GLU A 339 11.18 -6.54 -2.39
C GLU A 339 12.67 -6.73 -2.69
N SER A 340 13.04 -6.60 -3.96
CA SER A 340 14.43 -6.72 -4.42
C SER A 340 15.35 -5.67 -3.80
N TYR A 341 14.87 -4.43 -3.69
CA TYR A 341 15.58 -3.32 -3.06
C TYR A 341 15.87 -3.61 -1.58
N LEU A 342 14.85 -4.04 -0.84
CA LEU A 342 14.99 -4.36 0.58
C LEU A 342 15.92 -5.56 0.80
N GLU A 343 15.84 -6.59 -0.05
CA GLU A 343 16.78 -7.71 0.01
C GLU A 343 18.21 -7.23 -0.16
N GLY A 344 18.48 -6.42 -1.19
CA GLY A 344 19.80 -5.85 -1.45
C GLY A 344 20.31 -5.03 -0.25
N PHE A 345 19.45 -4.15 0.28
CA PHE A 345 19.76 -3.34 1.46
C PHE A 345 20.16 -4.20 2.65
N TRP A 346 19.33 -5.19 3.02
CA TRP A 346 19.63 -6.03 4.17
C TRP A 346 20.92 -6.83 3.96
N LYS A 347 21.12 -7.41 2.77
CA LYS A 347 22.34 -8.17 2.44
C LYS A 347 23.62 -7.32 2.55
N GLU A 348 23.57 -6.05 2.16
CA GLU A 348 24.69 -5.12 2.33
C GLU A 348 25.01 -4.88 3.81
N HIS A 349 23.96 -4.76 4.62
CA HIS A 349 23.99 -4.48 6.06
C HIS A 349 24.07 -5.72 6.97
N ASP A 350 24.33 -6.89 6.40
CA ASP A 350 24.54 -8.14 7.14
C ASP A 350 25.95 -8.19 7.78
N PRO A 351 26.06 -8.20 9.13
CA PRO A 351 27.34 -8.28 9.82
C PRO A 351 27.97 -9.68 9.72
N THR A 352 27.18 -10.74 9.46
CA THR A 352 27.66 -12.13 9.41
C THR A 352 27.27 -12.83 8.11
N ARG A 353 27.75 -12.30 6.97
CA ARG A 353 27.50 -12.82 5.61
C ARG A 353 27.75 -14.32 5.37
N GLY A 354 28.38 -15.03 6.32
CA GLY A 354 28.58 -16.48 6.28
C GLY A 354 27.41 -17.30 6.87
N THR A 355 26.38 -16.66 7.43
CA THR A 355 25.18 -17.34 7.93
C THR A 355 23.97 -17.03 7.05
N ALA A 356 22.95 -17.89 7.09
CA ALA A 356 21.70 -17.64 6.37
C ALA A 356 20.81 -16.58 7.04
N ARG A 357 21.19 -16.13 8.25
CA ARG A 357 20.42 -15.19 9.06
C ARG A 357 21.14 -13.85 9.06
N ASN A 358 20.37 -12.79 8.92
CA ASN A 358 20.89 -11.44 9.03
C ASN A 358 20.51 -10.88 10.40
N GLU A 359 21.46 -10.81 11.32
CA GLU A 359 21.18 -10.38 12.70
C GLU A 359 20.65 -8.95 12.78
N THR A 360 21.10 -8.05 11.91
CA THR A 360 20.61 -6.65 11.87
C THR A 360 19.14 -6.60 11.45
N LYS A 361 18.76 -7.36 10.42
CA LYS A 361 17.38 -7.46 9.94
C LYS A 361 16.46 -8.04 11.03
N GLU A 362 16.89 -9.11 11.71
CA GLU A 362 16.11 -9.71 12.79
C GLU A 362 15.95 -8.77 13.99
N GLU A 363 17.02 -8.09 14.37
CA GLU A 363 17.02 -7.10 15.44
C GLU A 363 16.09 -5.92 15.10
N PHE A 364 16.10 -5.44 13.86
CA PHE A 364 15.17 -4.42 13.38
C PHE A 364 13.71 -4.86 13.59
N TYR A 365 13.33 -6.03 13.08
CA TYR A 365 11.95 -6.51 13.21
C TYR A 365 11.54 -6.79 14.66
N ARG A 366 12.48 -7.25 15.50
CA ARG A 366 12.25 -7.40 16.94
C ARG A 366 11.93 -6.06 17.60
N ARG A 367 12.64 -4.99 17.23
CA ARG A 367 12.40 -3.64 17.76
C ARG A 367 11.12 -3.02 17.20
N VAL A 368 10.79 -3.27 15.93
CA VAL A 368 9.50 -2.87 15.33
C VAL A 368 8.34 -3.49 16.09
N ALA A 369 8.38 -4.80 16.35
CA ALA A 369 7.35 -5.50 17.12
C ALA A 369 7.22 -4.95 18.54
N TYR A 370 8.35 -4.70 19.22
CA TYR A 370 8.35 -4.07 20.54
C TYR A 370 7.74 -2.66 20.51
N ALA A 371 8.14 -1.83 19.55
CA ALA A 371 7.66 -0.46 19.43
C ALA A 371 6.14 -0.44 19.19
N ASN A 372 5.64 -1.27 18.27
CA ASN A 372 4.21 -1.40 18.02
C ASN A 372 3.45 -1.94 19.24
N ALA A 373 4.03 -2.85 20.03
CA ALA A 373 3.38 -3.35 21.24
C ALA A 373 3.34 -2.33 22.39
N ASN A 374 4.36 -1.48 22.54
CA ASN A 374 4.54 -0.63 23.72
C ASN A 374 4.22 0.85 23.50
N PHE A 375 4.27 1.34 22.25
CA PHE A 375 4.15 2.76 21.94
C PHE A 375 2.99 3.09 20.99
N SER A 376 2.20 2.10 20.57
CA SER A 376 0.99 2.37 19.77
C SER A 376 -0.07 3.09 20.61
N PHE A 377 -0.67 4.12 20.01
CA PHE A 377 -1.81 4.82 20.60
C PHE A 377 -2.83 5.16 19.51
N LEU A 378 -2.72 6.33 18.87
CA LEU A 378 -3.55 6.70 17.71
C LEU A 378 -2.95 6.23 16.37
N GLN A 379 -1.67 5.87 16.37
CA GLN A 379 -0.92 5.38 15.22
C GLN A 379 -0.04 4.19 15.63
N LYS A 380 0.49 3.46 14.64
CA LYS A 380 1.47 2.38 14.86
C LYS A 380 2.65 2.90 15.69
N GLY A 381 3.10 2.13 16.67
CA GLY A 381 4.14 2.55 17.60
C GLY A 381 5.43 2.99 16.92
N ILE A 382 5.82 2.35 15.80
CA ILE A 382 6.98 2.76 14.99
C ILE A 382 6.88 4.17 14.39
N LEU A 383 5.67 4.71 14.25
CA LEU A 383 5.44 6.08 13.75
C LEU A 383 5.58 7.13 14.86
N THR A 384 5.57 6.72 16.13
CA THR A 384 5.77 7.63 17.28
C THR A 384 7.24 7.96 17.49
N ASP A 385 7.53 9.11 18.09
CA ASP A 385 8.91 9.50 18.37
C ASP A 385 9.61 8.49 19.29
N ARG A 386 8.92 7.97 20.31
CA ARG A 386 9.47 6.92 21.19
C ARG A 386 9.80 5.65 20.41
N GLY A 387 8.91 5.21 19.51
CA GLY A 387 9.13 4.04 18.68
C GLY A 387 10.30 4.21 17.73
N ARG A 388 10.40 5.36 17.05
CA ARG A 388 11.53 5.69 16.16
C ARG A 388 12.87 5.64 16.89
N ILE A 389 12.94 6.28 18.07
CA ILE A 389 14.16 6.26 18.89
C ILE A 389 14.48 4.85 19.39
N TYR A 390 13.49 4.06 19.81
CA TYR A 390 13.68 2.68 20.24
C TYR A 390 14.16 1.76 19.11
N VAL A 391 13.60 1.88 17.90
CA VAL A 391 14.06 1.09 16.75
C VAL A 391 15.51 1.39 16.42
N LYS A 392 15.88 2.67 16.43
CA LYS A 392 17.23 3.14 16.14
C LYS A 392 18.25 2.68 17.19
N TYR A 393 17.98 2.91 18.48
CA TYR A 393 18.97 2.72 19.54
C TYR A 393 18.75 1.50 20.44
N GLY A 394 17.61 0.83 20.32
CA GLY A 394 17.23 -0.29 21.16
C GLY A 394 16.75 0.16 22.54
N GLU A 395 16.94 -0.70 23.53
CA GLU A 395 16.51 -0.43 24.91
C GLU A 395 17.39 0.64 25.57
N PRO A 396 16.80 1.69 26.17
CA PRO A 396 17.55 2.67 26.96
C PRO A 396 18.14 2.05 28.23
N ASP A 397 19.24 2.65 28.73
CA ASP A 397 19.83 2.25 30.01
C ASP A 397 18.93 2.61 31.20
N LEU A 398 18.26 3.76 31.10
CA LEU A 398 17.32 4.25 32.12
C LEU A 398 16.15 4.97 31.45
N VAL A 399 14.95 4.71 31.98
CA VAL A 399 13.74 5.46 31.67
C VAL A 399 13.21 6.08 32.96
N GLU A 400 13.31 7.40 33.07
CA GLU A 400 12.71 8.16 34.16
C GLU A 400 11.33 8.65 33.73
N LYS A 401 10.28 8.25 34.46
CA LYS A 401 8.90 8.62 34.14
C LYS A 401 8.34 9.59 35.17
N GLN A 402 7.75 10.67 34.70
CA GLN A 402 7.19 11.71 35.54
C GLN A 402 5.75 11.97 35.09
N VAL A 403 4.78 11.52 35.89
CA VAL A 403 3.34 11.58 35.55
C VAL A 403 2.66 12.85 36.05
N VAL A 404 3.17 13.44 37.14
CA VAL A 404 2.66 14.70 37.70
C VAL A 404 3.85 15.56 38.12
N PRO A 405 4.31 16.47 37.24
CA PRO A 405 5.46 17.31 37.52
C PRO A 405 5.18 18.29 38.64
N THR A 406 6.00 18.23 39.68
CA THR A 406 6.06 19.36 40.62
C THR A 406 6.67 20.55 39.90
N THR A 407 6.40 21.75 40.39
CA THR A 407 6.85 22.99 39.77
C THR A 407 8.39 23.02 39.61
N GLY A 408 9.17 22.34 40.47
CA GLY A 408 10.64 22.23 40.36
C GLY A 408 11.15 21.06 39.50
N GLY A 409 10.28 20.15 39.07
CA GLY A 409 10.60 19.00 38.20
C GLY A 409 9.77 18.98 36.93
N ALA A 410 9.36 20.16 36.47
CA ALA A 410 8.67 20.37 35.19
C ALA A 410 9.59 20.01 34.02
N ALA A 411 9.02 19.57 32.89
CA ALA A 411 9.81 19.07 31.76
C ALA A 411 10.81 20.11 31.23
N ASP A 412 10.41 21.38 31.21
CA ASP A 412 11.25 22.51 30.81
C ASP A 412 12.45 22.73 31.74
N VAL A 413 12.28 22.49 33.05
CA VAL A 413 13.37 22.61 34.04
C VAL A 413 14.41 21.49 33.86
N VAL A 414 13.95 20.28 33.59
CA VAL A 414 14.83 19.12 33.32
C VAL A 414 15.63 19.33 32.04
N VAL A 415 14.97 19.83 30.99
CA VAL A 415 15.64 20.18 29.73
C VAL A 415 16.67 21.30 29.94
N ASP A 416 16.33 22.37 30.67
CA ASP A 416 17.24 23.47 31.00
C ASP A 416 18.47 22.97 31.79
N GLU A 417 18.30 22.02 32.71
CA GLU A 417 19.41 21.40 33.45
C GLU A 417 20.35 20.61 32.53
N PHE A 418 19.81 19.88 31.54
CA PHE A 418 20.63 19.16 30.56
C PHE A 418 21.39 20.11 29.64
N ILE A 419 20.73 21.14 29.10
CA ILE A 419 21.36 22.15 28.24
C ILE A 419 22.50 22.86 28.99
N GLY A 420 22.24 23.32 30.22
CA GLY A 420 23.21 24.06 31.03
C GLY A 420 24.43 23.24 31.45
N ARG A 421 24.31 21.91 31.51
CA ARG A 421 25.44 21.01 31.81
C ARG A 421 26.33 20.72 30.61
N GLU A 422 25.78 20.71 29.40
CA GLU A 422 26.49 20.20 28.22
C GLU A 422 26.86 21.28 27.18
N ASN A 423 26.41 22.55 27.34
CA ASN A 423 26.61 23.62 26.35
C ASN A 423 26.11 23.21 24.94
N ILE A 424 25.05 22.41 24.88
CA ILE A 424 24.47 21.87 23.64
C ILE A 424 23.20 22.68 23.31
N GLU A 425 23.15 23.28 22.12
CA GLU A 425 21.92 23.88 21.61
C GLU A 425 20.87 22.78 21.32
N PRO A 426 19.66 22.87 21.89
CA PRO A 426 18.59 21.93 21.59
C PRO A 426 18.12 22.06 20.14
N ARG A 427 17.73 20.94 19.52
CA ARG A 427 17.33 20.89 18.10
C ARG A 427 15.87 21.25 17.84
N ILE A 428 15.05 21.40 18.88
CA ILE A 428 13.60 21.69 18.79
C ILE A 428 13.30 23.01 19.50
N GLU A 429 12.49 23.87 18.88
CA GLU A 429 12.14 25.21 19.40
C GLU A 429 11.25 25.13 20.65
N ARG A 430 11.62 25.89 21.68
CA ARG A 430 10.89 26.05 22.93
C ARG A 430 9.55 26.76 22.70
N LYS A 431 8.44 26.24 23.26
CA LYS A 431 7.27 27.08 23.57
C LYS A 431 7.61 28.03 24.73
N LEU A 432 7.90 29.28 24.44
CA LEU A 432 8.24 30.30 25.45
C LEU A 432 7.02 30.66 26.31
N GLY A 433 7.02 30.21 27.57
CA GLY A 433 6.17 30.74 28.65
C GLY A 433 5.43 29.69 29.48
N GLY A 434 5.65 29.70 30.80
CA GLY A 434 5.00 28.80 31.77
C GLY A 434 5.78 27.52 32.05
N ARG A 435 5.62 26.93 33.25
CA ARG A 435 6.23 25.64 33.62
C ARG A 435 5.44 24.50 32.99
N ASP A 436 6.12 23.59 32.31
CA ASP A 436 5.48 22.48 31.62
C ASP A 436 5.18 21.34 32.60
N LYS A 437 3.91 21.26 33.00
CA LYS A 437 3.40 20.25 33.94
C LYS A 437 2.82 19.02 33.23
N ARG A 438 3.05 18.86 31.93
CA ARG A 438 2.66 17.64 31.20
C ARG A 438 3.53 16.47 31.66
N SER A 439 2.97 15.26 31.64
CA SER A 439 3.74 14.04 31.91
C SER A 439 4.91 13.93 30.94
N TYR A 440 6.05 13.41 31.37
CA TYR A 440 7.20 13.21 30.49
C TYR A 440 7.99 11.93 30.81
N GLU A 441 8.75 11.47 29.83
CA GLU A 441 9.74 10.40 29.97
C GLU A 441 11.11 10.92 29.56
N VAL A 442 12.13 10.65 30.37
CA VAL A 442 13.54 10.88 30.03
C VAL A 442 14.19 9.54 29.76
N TRP A 443 14.71 9.35 28.56
CA TRP A 443 15.44 8.15 28.17
C TRP A 443 16.92 8.46 28.10
N LEU A 444 17.72 7.71 28.85
CA LEU A 444 19.17 7.85 28.90
C LEU A 444 19.85 6.63 28.26
N TYR A 445 20.81 6.89 27.39
CA TYR A 445 21.64 5.90 26.74
C TYR A 445 23.11 6.21 26.98
N ASN A 446 23.70 5.56 27.97
CA ASN A 446 25.09 5.76 28.39
C ASN A 446 25.99 4.57 28.02
N LEU A 447 25.45 3.34 28.02
CA LEU A 447 26.20 2.08 27.90
C LEU A 447 25.49 1.02 27.03
N ARG A 448 24.15 0.90 27.10
CA ARG A 448 23.38 -0.20 26.49
C ARG A 448 22.68 0.16 25.19
N GLY A 449 22.67 1.43 24.78
CA GLY A 449 22.20 1.78 23.45
C GLY A 449 23.00 1.04 22.39
N ARG A 450 22.32 0.22 21.59
CA ARG A 450 22.91 -0.55 20.49
C ARG A 450 22.36 0.03 19.20
N PRO A 451 23.07 0.97 18.57
CA PRO A 451 22.67 1.50 17.28
C PRO A 451 22.40 0.35 16.30
N LEU A 452 21.32 0.44 15.54
CA LEU A 452 20.95 -0.56 14.55
C LEU A 452 21.98 -0.58 13.41
N PHE A 453 22.52 0.58 13.04
CA PHE A 453 23.59 0.72 12.04
C PHE A 453 24.77 1.49 12.61
N GLU A 454 25.77 0.79 13.14
CA GLU A 454 26.95 1.39 13.80
C GLU A 454 27.71 2.41 12.95
N SER A 455 27.68 2.28 11.62
CA SER A 455 28.34 3.20 10.69
C SER A 455 27.57 4.50 10.42
N ARG A 456 26.25 4.52 10.65
CA ARG A 456 25.36 5.67 10.41
C ARG A 456 25.02 6.43 11.69
N GLU A 457 25.00 5.71 12.81
CA GLU A 457 24.44 6.19 14.06
C GLU A 457 25.56 6.45 15.08
N ARG A 458 25.33 7.40 15.99
CA ARG A 458 26.35 7.78 16.96
C ARG A 458 26.63 6.62 17.91
N THR A 459 27.89 6.16 17.95
CA THR A 459 28.35 5.22 18.98
C THR A 459 28.37 5.92 20.35
N MET A 460 27.72 5.31 21.35
CA MET A 460 27.67 5.83 22.71
C MET A 460 29.08 5.83 23.32
N THR A 461 29.47 6.91 24.00
CA THR A 461 30.67 6.95 24.84
C THR A 461 30.28 7.27 26.27
N GLN A 462 30.99 6.69 27.26
CA GLN A 462 30.69 6.82 28.69
C GLN A 462 30.59 8.27 29.19
N THR A 463 31.24 9.21 28.50
CA THR A 463 31.33 10.63 28.88
C THR A 463 30.23 11.52 28.31
N LEU A 464 29.46 11.09 27.32
CA LEU A 464 28.65 11.97 26.47
C LEU A 464 27.30 11.35 26.05
N GLY A 465 26.81 10.34 26.78
CA GLY A 465 25.63 9.53 26.46
C GLY A 465 24.42 10.29 25.92
N MET A 466 23.54 9.61 25.17
CA MET A 466 22.39 10.26 24.54
C MET A 466 21.20 10.40 25.48
N LYS A 467 20.53 11.54 25.39
CA LYS A 467 19.37 11.87 26.20
C LYS A 467 18.22 12.28 25.29
N PHE A 468 17.04 11.75 25.58
CA PHE A 468 15.80 12.09 24.90
C PHE A 468 14.76 12.43 25.95
N VAL A 469 14.08 13.57 25.80
CA VAL A 469 12.94 13.94 26.66
C VAL A 469 11.69 13.94 25.80
N PHE A 470 10.75 13.08 26.18
CA PHE A 470 9.45 12.99 25.53
C PHE A 470 8.38 13.54 26.45
N VAL A 471 7.48 14.39 25.94
CA VAL A 471 6.40 15.00 26.72
C VAL A 471 5.05 14.55 26.17
N ASP A 472 4.14 14.17 27.06
CA ASP A 472 2.78 13.79 26.72
C ASP A 472 1.97 15.03 26.33
N ASP A 473 1.78 15.23 25.03
CA ASP A 473 1.12 16.43 24.50
C ASP A 473 -0.39 16.46 24.79
N THR A 474 -1.00 15.28 24.91
CA THR A 474 -2.45 15.13 25.05
C THR A 474 -2.90 14.75 26.46
N GLY A 475 -1.96 14.36 27.33
CA GLY A 475 -2.24 13.86 28.69
C GLY A 475 -2.85 12.46 28.74
N VAL A 476 -2.91 11.77 27.59
CA VAL A 476 -3.45 10.41 27.45
C VAL A 476 -2.42 9.44 26.85
N GLY A 477 -1.14 9.82 26.83
CA GLY A 477 -0.03 8.96 26.41
C GLY A 477 0.53 9.24 25.01
N ASN A 478 0.25 10.40 24.41
CA ASN A 478 0.87 10.81 23.15
C ASN A 478 2.16 11.58 23.40
N PHE A 479 3.25 10.84 23.58
CA PHE A 479 4.57 11.39 23.89
C PHE A 479 5.31 11.86 22.63
N ILE A 480 5.55 13.17 22.53
CA ILE A 480 6.35 13.81 21.47
C ILE A 480 7.76 14.11 21.96
N LEU A 481 8.76 14.03 21.09
CA LEU A 481 10.13 14.38 21.41
C LEU A 481 10.28 15.90 21.50
N GLU A 482 10.64 16.41 22.67
CA GLU A 482 10.84 17.85 22.91
C GLU A 482 12.34 18.20 23.04
N TYR A 483 13.18 17.23 23.42
CA TYR A 483 14.62 17.43 23.53
C TYR A 483 15.41 16.18 23.14
N SER A 484 16.53 16.38 22.45
CA SER A 484 17.47 15.33 22.08
C SER A 484 18.90 15.85 21.98
N THR A 485 19.87 15.06 22.43
CA THR A 485 21.31 15.27 22.22
C THR A 485 21.86 14.51 21.00
N ASP A 486 20.98 13.90 20.19
CA ASP A 486 21.34 13.20 18.96
C ASP A 486 21.64 14.19 17.82
N TYR A 487 22.91 14.24 17.40
CA TYR A 487 23.38 15.08 16.29
C TYR A 487 23.40 14.37 14.94
N SER A 488 22.99 13.09 14.87
CA SER A 488 22.88 12.41 13.58
C SER A 488 21.93 13.21 12.68
N LYS A 489 22.36 13.42 11.44
CA LYS A 489 21.59 14.22 10.48
C LYS A 489 20.26 13.50 10.23
N TYR A 490 19.17 13.97 10.84
CA TYR A 490 17.87 13.88 10.18
C TYR A 490 18.00 14.71 8.89
N ARG A 491 18.35 14.04 7.80
CA ARG A 491 17.98 14.47 6.46
C ARG A 491 16.98 13.45 5.99
#